data_AF-A0A3M1IQU6-F1
#
_entry.id   AF-A0A3M1IQU6-F1
#
_cell.length_a   1.000
_cell.length_b   1.000
_cell.length_c   1.000
_cell.angle_alpha   90.00
_cell.angle_beta   90.00
_cell.angle_gamma   90.00
#
_symmetry.space_group_name_H-M   'P 1'
#
loop_
_entity.id
_entity.type
_entity.pdbx_description
1 polymer ?
#
loop_
_entity_poly.entity_id
_entity_poly.type
_entity_poly.pdbx_seq_one_letter_code
_entity_poly.pdbx_strand_id
1 'polypeptide(L)'
;PYDYKDGLVYVDKRLDGGAVRDSKMLWALGHFARFIRPGARRIGVLAPPEAPDPAREHDAPLVSAWVGADGRSLVAVGINPAQRPLSLKLVLADGTRRRFRSFLTTPEPGKNLAPGPALETGVPWTLPPRSMATWVGESD
;
A
#
# COMPACT_ATOMS: atom_id res chain seq x y z
N PRO A 1 -5.29 26.65 11.82
CA PRO A 1 -5.73 25.25 12.04
C PRO A 1 -4.57 24.46 12.69
N TYR A 2 -4.83 23.84 13.84
CA TYR A 2 -3.82 23.12 14.61
C TYR A 2 -3.56 21.75 13.95
N ASP A 3 -2.43 21.58 13.27
CA ASP A 3 -2.01 20.34 12.59
C ASP A 3 -1.39 19.37 13.61
N TYR A 4 -2.22 18.83 14.49
CA TYR A 4 -1.80 17.79 15.42
C TYR A 4 -1.84 16.45 14.70
N LYS A 5 -0.67 15.83 14.48
CA LYS A 5 -0.48 14.56 13.77
C LYS A 5 -0.45 13.35 14.72
N ASP A 6 -1.33 13.32 15.70
CA ASP A 6 -1.35 12.30 16.77
C ASP A 6 -2.62 11.43 16.77
N GLY A 7 -3.55 11.65 15.81
CA GLY A 7 -4.80 10.90 15.68
C GLY A 7 -5.04 10.29 14.30
N LEU A 8 -5.72 9.15 14.26
CA LEU A 8 -6.20 8.56 13.00
C LEU A 8 -7.44 9.29 12.47
N VAL A 9 -8.34 9.67 13.37
CA VAL A 9 -9.59 10.38 13.08
C VAL A 9 -9.71 11.58 14.02
N TYR A 10 -10.14 12.71 13.49
CA TYR A 10 -10.42 13.92 14.24
C TYR A 10 -11.91 14.20 14.21
N VAL A 11 -12.49 14.49 15.36
CA VAL A 11 -13.90 14.86 15.51
C VAL A 11 -13.95 16.24 16.14
N ASP A 12 -14.69 17.16 15.51
CA ASP A 12 -14.92 18.48 16.10
C ASP A 12 -15.65 18.35 17.44
N LYS A 13 -15.27 19.16 18.43
CA LYS A 13 -15.83 19.13 19.79
C LYS A 13 -17.29 19.60 19.90
N ARG A 14 -17.96 19.85 18.77
CA ARG A 14 -19.36 20.30 18.74
C ARG A 14 -20.28 19.09 18.87
N LEU A 15 -21.15 19.15 19.87
CA LEU A 15 -22.13 18.10 20.17
C LEU A 15 -23.26 18.04 19.12
N ASP A 16 -23.42 19.11 18.33
CA ASP A 16 -24.41 19.28 17.27
C ASP A 16 -23.73 19.57 15.92
N GLY A 17 -23.54 18.52 15.11
CA GLY A 17 -23.06 18.68 13.73
C GLY A 17 -21.57 18.95 13.57
N GLY A 18 -20.72 18.43 14.49
CA GLY A 18 -19.27 18.45 14.31
C GLY A 18 -18.80 17.65 13.07
N ALA A 19 -17.76 18.12 12.39
CA ALA A 19 -17.19 17.40 11.26
C ALA A 19 -16.26 16.27 11.73
N VAL A 20 -16.31 15.15 11.02
CA VAL A 20 -15.31 14.06 11.14
C VAL A 20 -14.29 14.25 10.03
N ARG A 21 -13.01 14.27 10.38
CA ARG A 21 -11.90 14.39 9.44
C ARG A 21 -10.98 13.18 9.59
N ASP A 22 -10.65 12.58 8.46
CA ASP A 22 -9.70 11.48 8.36
C ASP A 22 -8.25 12.00 8.24
N SER A 23 -7.28 11.16 8.61
CA SER A 23 -5.86 11.45 8.42
C SER A 23 -5.26 10.50 7.39
N LYS A 24 -4.17 10.91 6.73
CA LYS A 24 -3.42 9.97 5.87
C LYS A 24 -2.83 8.79 6.66
N MET A 25 -2.64 8.95 7.98
CA MET A 25 -2.24 7.83 8.85
C MET A 25 -3.34 6.78 9.00
N LEU A 26 -4.62 7.19 9.08
CA LEU A 26 -5.75 6.24 9.04
C LEU A 26 -5.72 5.39 7.78
N TRP A 27 -5.52 6.03 6.64
CA TRP A 27 -5.49 5.33 5.35
C TRP A 27 -4.26 4.44 5.20
N ALA A 28 -3.10 4.90 5.66
CA ALA A 28 -1.89 4.09 5.72
C ALA A 28 -2.09 2.83 6.59
N LEU A 29 -2.72 2.95 7.77
CA LEU A 29 -3.11 1.79 8.57
C LEU A 29 -4.10 0.90 7.82
N GLY A 30 -5.08 1.50 7.12
CA GLY A 30 -6.08 0.79 6.32
C GLY A 30 -5.48 -0.09 5.22
N HIS A 31 -4.34 0.28 4.61
CA HIS A 31 -3.64 -0.57 3.63
C HIS A 31 -3.21 -1.93 4.19
N PHE A 32 -3.00 -2.03 5.51
CA PHE A 32 -2.74 -3.30 6.18
C PHE A 32 -4.03 -3.86 6.78
N ALA A 33 -4.71 -3.03 7.57
CA ALA A 33 -5.88 -3.38 8.38
C ALA A 33 -7.17 -3.64 7.58
N ARG A 34 -7.20 -3.46 6.25
CA ARG A 34 -8.29 -3.92 5.38
C ARG A 34 -8.00 -5.28 4.73
N PHE A 35 -6.76 -5.52 4.33
CA PHE A 35 -6.42 -6.63 3.42
C PHE A 35 -5.67 -7.78 4.08
N ILE A 36 -4.98 -7.54 5.19
CA ILE A 36 -4.23 -8.56 5.93
C ILE A 36 -5.07 -8.98 7.12
N ARG A 37 -5.83 -10.07 6.98
CA ARG A 37 -6.73 -10.59 8.05
C ARG A 37 -5.96 -11.46 9.05
N PRO A 38 -6.46 -11.64 10.29
CA PRO A 38 -5.90 -12.63 11.21
C PRO A 38 -5.68 -13.98 10.54
N GLY A 39 -4.53 -14.61 10.80
CA GLY A 39 -4.12 -15.87 10.16
C GLY A 39 -3.32 -15.71 8.85
N ALA A 40 -3.24 -14.50 8.28
CA ALA A 40 -2.35 -14.25 7.14
C ALA A 40 -0.88 -14.44 7.53
N ARG A 41 -0.09 -15.01 6.61
CA ARG A 41 1.33 -15.30 6.82
C ARG A 41 2.19 -14.41 5.94
N ARG A 42 3.14 -13.70 6.55
CA ARG A 42 4.12 -12.88 5.82
C ARG A 42 5.02 -13.80 4.99
N ILE A 43 5.30 -13.39 3.75
CA ILE A 43 6.23 -14.07 2.85
C ILE A 43 7.41 -13.17 2.51
N GLY A 44 8.50 -13.77 2.03
CA GLY A 44 9.68 -13.04 1.60
C GLY A 44 9.40 -12.19 0.35
N VAL A 45 9.92 -10.97 0.35
CA VAL A 45 10.04 -10.12 -0.84
C VAL A 45 11.53 -9.94 -1.08
N LEU A 46 11.99 -10.31 -2.27
CA LEU A 46 13.37 -10.18 -2.68
C LEU A 46 13.48 -9.08 -3.72
N ALA A 47 14.51 -8.25 -3.60
CA ALA A 47 14.88 -7.27 -4.61
C ALA A 47 16.14 -7.77 -5.33
N PRO A 48 16.29 -7.49 -6.63
CA PRO A 48 17.52 -7.84 -7.34
C PRO A 48 18.68 -6.95 -6.85
N PRO A 49 19.95 -7.38 -7.02
CA PRO A 49 21.11 -6.67 -6.47
C PRO A 49 21.24 -5.20 -6.86
N GLU A 50 20.72 -4.83 -8.04
CA GLU A 50 20.73 -3.47 -8.56
C GLU A 50 19.60 -2.57 -8.03
N ALA A 51 18.65 -3.12 -7.28
CA ALA A 51 17.56 -2.34 -6.71
C ALA A 51 18.05 -1.48 -5.53
N PRO A 52 17.48 -0.28 -5.33
CA PRO A 52 17.79 0.57 -4.19
C PRO A 52 17.59 -0.15 -2.84
N ASP A 53 18.53 0.02 -1.92
CA ASP A 53 18.49 -0.63 -0.60
C ASP A 53 17.72 0.24 0.41
N PRO A 54 16.51 -0.17 0.85
CA PRO A 54 15.73 0.62 1.81
C PRO A 54 16.37 0.76 3.20
N ALA A 55 17.40 -0.01 3.55
CA ALA A 55 18.14 0.18 4.78
C ALA A 55 19.17 1.32 4.69
N ARG A 56 19.54 1.75 3.48
CA ARG A 56 20.59 2.75 3.24
C ARG A 56 20.09 3.96 2.45
N GLU A 57 19.03 3.79 1.67
CA GLU A 57 18.50 4.79 0.75
C GLU A 57 17.08 5.18 1.16
N HIS A 58 16.92 6.42 1.64
CA HIS A 58 15.63 6.95 2.11
C HIS A 58 14.53 6.95 1.03
N ASP A 59 14.92 7.08 -0.24
CA ASP A 59 13.99 7.15 -1.37
C ASP A 59 13.71 5.77 -2.01
N ALA A 60 14.29 4.70 -1.47
CA ALA A 60 14.04 3.35 -1.95
C ALA A 60 12.60 2.90 -1.66
N PRO A 61 11.99 2.10 -2.56
CA PRO A 61 10.65 1.58 -2.32
C PRO A 61 10.66 0.58 -1.16
N LEU A 62 9.64 0.64 -0.30
CA LEU A 62 9.41 -0.38 0.73
C LEU A 62 8.30 -1.30 0.23
N VAL A 63 8.56 -2.60 0.20
CA VAL A 63 7.59 -3.60 -0.26
C VAL A 63 7.51 -4.76 0.73
N SER A 64 6.29 -5.21 0.98
CA SER A 64 5.99 -6.32 1.90
C SER A 64 4.82 -7.13 1.36
N ALA A 65 4.79 -8.43 1.65
CA ALA A 65 3.78 -9.33 1.10
C ALA A 65 3.32 -10.41 2.09
N TRP A 66 2.09 -10.88 1.89
CA TRP A 66 1.41 -11.88 2.72
C TRP A 66 0.57 -12.81 1.86
N VAL A 67 0.53 -14.08 2.24
CA VAL A 67 -0.52 -15.01 1.81
C VAL A 67 -1.64 -14.94 2.85
N GLY A 68 -2.89 -14.81 2.40
CA GLY A 68 -4.04 -14.78 3.30
C GLY A 68 -4.25 -16.10 4.01
N ALA A 69 -5.09 -16.06 5.05
CA ALA A 69 -5.36 -17.23 5.89
C ALA A 69 -5.98 -18.41 5.10
N ASP A 70 -6.65 -18.12 3.98
CA ASP A 70 -7.22 -19.08 3.05
C ASP A 70 -6.18 -19.80 2.17
N GLY A 71 -4.92 -19.34 2.18
CA GLY A 71 -3.86 -19.84 1.31
C GLY A 71 -3.99 -19.45 -0.17
N ARG A 72 -5.05 -18.71 -0.55
CA ARG A 72 -5.39 -18.41 -1.95
C ARG A 72 -5.19 -16.94 -2.31
N SER A 73 -5.37 -16.06 -1.34
CA SER A 73 -5.17 -14.62 -1.52
C SER A 73 -3.71 -14.25 -1.31
N LEU A 74 -3.21 -13.36 -2.16
CA LEU A 74 -1.88 -12.79 -2.08
C LEU A 74 -2.01 -11.27 -2.01
N VAL A 75 -1.44 -10.68 -0.98
CA VAL A 75 -1.48 -9.24 -0.72
C VAL A 75 -0.07 -8.71 -0.70
N ALA A 76 0.21 -7.67 -1.47
CA ALA A 76 1.46 -6.91 -1.42
C ALA A 76 1.16 -5.45 -1.08
N VAL A 77 1.93 -4.85 -0.18
CA VAL A 77 1.87 -3.43 0.17
C VAL A 77 3.20 -2.79 -0.24
N GLY A 78 3.12 -1.76 -1.08
CA GLY A 78 4.26 -0.97 -1.56
C GLY A 78 4.16 0.49 -1.12
N ILE A 79 5.29 1.08 -0.77
CA ILE A 79 5.42 2.48 -0.34
C ILE A 79 6.47 3.14 -1.21
N ASN A 80 6.12 4.29 -1.77
CA ASN A 80 7.07 5.19 -2.43
C ASN A 80 7.33 6.39 -1.52
N PRO A 81 8.44 6.41 -0.78
CA PRO A 81 8.83 7.57 0.01
C PRO A 81 9.41 8.70 -0.84
N ALA A 82 9.78 8.48 -2.10
CA ALA A 82 10.42 9.48 -2.93
C ALA A 82 9.45 10.57 -3.41
N GLN A 83 10.01 11.72 -3.82
CA GLN A 83 9.27 12.81 -4.46
C GLN A 83 9.03 12.61 -5.96
N ARG A 84 9.42 11.45 -6.50
CA ARG A 84 9.28 11.08 -7.92
C ARG A 84 8.57 9.73 -8.05
N PRO A 85 7.92 9.45 -9.20
CA PRO A 85 7.34 8.14 -9.44
C PRO A 85 8.41 7.04 -9.39
N LEU A 86 8.05 5.87 -8.85
CA LEU A 86 8.89 4.68 -8.89
C LEU A 86 8.23 3.62 -9.76
N SER A 87 9.03 2.95 -10.59
CA SER A 87 8.57 1.81 -11.38
C SER A 87 8.87 0.52 -10.63
N LEU A 88 7.83 -0.28 -10.38
CA LEU A 88 7.92 -1.57 -9.69
C LEU A 88 7.48 -2.67 -10.64
N LYS A 89 8.25 -3.75 -10.72
CA LYS A 89 7.87 -4.96 -11.45
C LYS A 89 7.83 -6.12 -10.46
N LEU A 90 6.63 -6.58 -10.13
CA LEU A 90 6.44 -7.72 -9.25
C LEU A 90 6.44 -9.01 -10.07
N VAL A 91 7.13 -10.03 -9.57
CA VAL A 91 7.13 -11.38 -10.12
C VAL A 91 6.92 -12.37 -8.98
N LEU A 92 6.16 -13.43 -9.22
CA LEU A 92 6.03 -14.54 -8.28
C LEU A 92 7.21 -15.49 -8.47
N ALA A 93 7.72 -16.06 -7.38
CA ALA A 93 8.91 -16.90 -7.40
C ALA A 93 8.73 -18.20 -8.21
N ASP A 94 7.49 -18.68 -8.31
CA ASP A 94 7.10 -19.84 -9.11
C ASP A 94 6.87 -19.49 -10.60
N GLY A 95 7.01 -18.22 -10.98
CA GLY A 95 6.76 -17.74 -12.34
C GLY A 95 5.28 -17.62 -12.70
N THR A 96 4.35 -17.90 -11.79
CA THR A 96 2.92 -17.82 -12.04
C THR A 96 2.52 -16.40 -12.42
N ARG A 97 1.74 -16.26 -13.50
CA ARG A 97 1.16 -14.97 -13.88
C ARG A 97 -0.11 -14.71 -13.12
N ARG A 98 -0.23 -13.51 -12.54
CA ARG A 98 -1.41 -13.10 -11.78
C ARG A 98 -1.72 -11.63 -12.00
N ARG A 99 -3.02 -11.31 -12.00
CA ARG A 99 -3.53 -9.95 -12.00
C ARG A 99 -3.99 -9.57 -10.60
N PHE A 100 -3.67 -8.37 -10.18
CA PHE A 100 -3.97 -7.84 -8.86
C PHE A 100 -4.83 -6.59 -8.99
N ARG A 101 -5.86 -6.50 -8.15
CA ARG A 101 -6.56 -5.25 -7.90
C ARG A 101 -5.65 -4.35 -7.08
N SER A 102 -5.61 -3.06 -7.39
CA SER A 102 -4.80 -2.10 -6.62
C SER A 102 -5.66 -1.08 -5.90
N PHE A 103 -5.17 -0.64 -4.75
CA PHE A 103 -5.76 0.39 -3.93
C PHE A 103 -4.65 1.37 -3.55
N LEU A 104 -4.89 2.68 -3.71
CA LEU A 104 -3.86 3.70 -3.68
C LEU A 104 -4.22 4.83 -2.72
N THR A 105 -3.23 5.26 -1.94
CA THR A 105 -3.26 6.52 -1.19
C THR A 105 -2.12 7.41 -1.68
N THR A 106 -2.44 8.64 -2.11
CA THR A 106 -1.45 9.66 -2.53
C THR A 106 -1.62 10.93 -1.69
N PRO A 107 -0.75 11.95 -1.82
CA PRO A 107 -0.99 13.25 -1.17
C PRO A 107 -2.21 14.00 -1.70
N GLU A 108 -2.74 13.62 -2.88
CA GLU A 108 -3.89 14.28 -3.47
C GLU A 108 -5.13 14.17 -2.56
N PRO A 109 -5.94 15.24 -2.45
CA PRO A 109 -7.22 15.19 -1.77
C PRO A 109 -8.12 14.09 -2.35
N GLY A 110 -8.77 13.31 -1.49
CA GLY A 110 -9.69 12.24 -1.90
C GLY A 110 -9.02 10.96 -2.42
N LYS A 111 -7.69 10.93 -2.63
CA LYS A 111 -6.95 9.70 -2.97
C LYS A 111 -6.53 8.97 -1.69
N ASN A 112 -7.48 8.25 -1.12
CA ASN A 112 -7.42 7.57 0.17
C ASN A 112 -7.94 6.13 0.01
N LEU A 113 -7.06 5.13 -0.03
CA LEU A 113 -7.40 3.73 -0.39
C LEU A 113 -8.27 3.62 -1.67
N ALA A 114 -8.11 4.55 -2.60
CA ALA A 114 -8.92 4.62 -3.80
C ALA A 114 -8.51 3.51 -4.78
N PRO A 115 -9.44 2.91 -5.55
CA PRO A 115 -9.08 1.95 -6.60
C PRO A 115 -8.07 2.56 -7.58
N GLY A 116 -7.07 1.76 -7.95
CA GLY A 116 -6.04 2.15 -8.92
C GLY A 116 -5.98 1.22 -10.14
N PRO A 117 -5.03 1.45 -11.05
CA PRO A 117 -4.80 0.54 -12.19
C PRO A 117 -4.35 -0.82 -11.68
N ALA A 118 -4.90 -1.89 -12.26
CA ALA A 118 -4.51 -3.25 -11.92
C ALA A 118 -3.00 -3.46 -12.12
N LEU A 119 -2.40 -4.33 -11.32
CA LEU A 119 -1.02 -4.77 -11.50
C LEU A 119 -1.03 -6.17 -12.11
N GLU A 120 -0.20 -6.37 -13.13
CA GLU A 120 0.03 -7.67 -13.74
C GLU A 120 1.48 -8.07 -13.51
N THR A 121 1.70 -9.30 -13.04
CA THR A 121 3.05 -9.81 -12.79
C THR A 121 3.92 -9.73 -14.05
N GLY A 122 5.17 -9.30 -13.89
CA GLY A 122 6.12 -9.14 -14.99
C GLY A 122 5.94 -7.87 -15.81
N VAL A 123 4.87 -7.09 -15.57
CA VAL A 123 4.66 -5.79 -16.20
C VAL A 123 5.08 -4.68 -15.23
N PRO A 124 5.89 -3.70 -15.67
CA PRO A 124 6.19 -2.53 -14.84
C PRO A 124 4.92 -1.77 -14.45
N TRP A 125 4.82 -1.39 -13.18
CA TRP A 125 3.72 -0.65 -12.61
C TRP A 125 4.25 0.60 -11.91
N THR A 126 3.63 1.76 -12.15
CA THR A 126 4.11 3.04 -11.63
C THR A 126 3.47 3.39 -10.28
N LEU A 127 4.29 3.44 -9.23
CA LEU A 127 3.90 3.92 -7.91
C LEU A 127 4.13 5.44 -7.82
N PRO A 128 3.06 6.25 -7.66
CA PRO A 128 3.18 7.71 -7.62
C PRO A 128 4.10 8.23 -6.52
N PRO A 129 4.60 9.47 -6.60
CA PRO A 129 5.36 10.10 -5.52
C PRO A 129 4.62 10.07 -4.19
N ARG A 130 5.37 9.93 -3.07
CA ARG A 130 4.84 10.04 -1.70
C ARG A 130 3.56 9.25 -1.48
N SER A 131 3.51 8.02 -1.97
CA SER A 131 2.28 7.21 -2.04
C SER A 131 2.44 5.84 -1.43
N MET A 132 1.30 5.19 -1.19
CA MET A 132 1.22 3.81 -0.76
C MET A 132 0.18 3.08 -1.63
N ALA A 133 0.50 1.86 -2.05
CA ALA A 133 -0.40 0.99 -2.77
C ALA A 133 -0.52 -0.38 -2.09
N THR A 134 -1.72 -0.95 -2.12
CA THR A 134 -1.93 -2.37 -1.83
C THR A 134 -2.41 -3.06 -3.09
N TRP A 135 -1.76 -4.16 -3.45
CA TRP A 135 -2.15 -5.05 -4.53
C TRP A 135 -2.71 -6.35 -3.94
N VAL A 136 -3.92 -6.72 -4.36
CA VAL A 136 -4.64 -7.90 -3.88
C VAL A 136 -4.94 -8.81 -5.07
N GLY A 137 -4.36 -10.00 -5.05
CA GLY A 137 -4.55 -11.03 -6.06
C GLY A 137 -5.22 -12.24 -5.43
N GLU A 138 -6.37 -12.61 -5.94
CA GLU A 138 -7.07 -13.84 -5.55
C GLU A 138 -6.73 -14.92 -6.58
N SER A 139 -6.70 -16.17 -6.13
CA SER A 139 -6.67 -17.31 -7.04
C SER A 139 -8.13 -17.66 -7.34
N ASP A 140 -8.44 -17.94 -8.60
CA ASP A 140 -9.73 -18.55 -8.97
C ASP A 140 -9.88 -19.95 -8.33
#